data_AF-A0A9D9GKJ0-F1
#
_entry.id   AF-A0A9D9GKJ0-F1
#
_cell.length_a   1.000
_cell.length_b   1.000
_cell.length_c   1.000
_cell.angle_alpha   90.00
_cell.angle_beta   90.00
_cell.angle_gamma   90.00
#
_symmetry.space_group_name_H-M   'P 1'
#
loop_
_entity.id
_entity.type
_entity.pdbx_description
1 polymer ?
#
loop_
_entity_poly.entity_id
_entity_poly.type
_entity_poly.pdbx_seq_one_letter_code
_entity_poly.pdbx_strand_id
1 'polypeptide(L)'
;GNIDNLSHNDNDYICCLANKVASYFKNPNKPMCVSNACISGVLATVYAHRLINEGKYKTIVVVGGDLLTDFVVSGFDSFRSLSHNVCKPYDKNRDGISLGEGASTLILSDETDIPNCFYIAGGSSSNDANHISGPSRTGEELAHAITTAMNEAGVNPSDVSFVNMHGTATVYNDEMESKALAVAGLADNTVVSTKAYFGHTLGCSGVLELAVSISFAEKKEIAKTLGFEETGTPVKLNVSQTTIKNKPCDVFVKTGSGFGGCNAAVVVSNRDCEADRTYETVSYSQSEAVEISSDVASGSDFKTYIKGMFASVSEPYMKFSKMDDYCKLGTTAVQLLLNKTGGLSQYDPYEVALVINTDSGCIESDLAHSDNITADEYISSPAIFVYTLPNVVAGEISIKNKIKGEGVTLVNDTDDPKRIVEEFCGGTNTKAAIYLYVDKCGERFSAKAILFVRS
;
A
#
# COMPACT_ATOMS: atom_id res chain seq x y z
N GLY A 1 -3.37 -5.34 -12.88
CA GLY A 1 -4.31 -6.41 -13.33
C GLY A 1 -4.17 -6.63 -14.82
N ASN A 2 -4.76 -7.70 -15.37
CA ASN A 2 -4.75 -7.96 -16.82
C ASN A 2 -5.78 -7.07 -17.52
N ILE A 3 -5.40 -5.82 -17.80
CA ILE A 3 -6.27 -4.82 -18.41
C ILE A 3 -6.81 -5.25 -19.79
N ASP A 4 -6.07 -6.10 -20.52
CA ASP A 4 -6.47 -6.57 -21.85
C ASP A 4 -7.73 -7.44 -21.77
N ASN A 5 -7.94 -8.09 -20.62
CA ASN A 5 -9.12 -8.91 -20.35
C ASN A 5 -10.34 -8.10 -19.88
N LEU A 6 -10.23 -6.79 -19.63
CA LEU A 6 -11.38 -5.93 -19.29
C LEU A 6 -12.46 -6.01 -20.38
N SER A 7 -12.05 -6.15 -21.65
CA SER A 7 -12.94 -6.29 -22.80
C SER A 7 -13.67 -7.64 -22.88
N HIS A 8 -13.26 -8.63 -22.08
CA HIS A 8 -13.73 -10.02 -22.14
C HIS A 8 -14.62 -10.45 -20.96
N ASN A 9 -14.88 -9.57 -19.98
CA ASN A 9 -15.73 -9.85 -18.81
C ASN A 9 -15.31 -11.08 -17.97
N ASP A 10 -14.02 -11.42 -17.95
CA ASP A 10 -13.48 -12.49 -17.11
C ASP A 10 -13.23 -11.97 -15.68
N ASN A 11 -14.01 -12.42 -14.69
CA ASN A 11 -14.05 -11.93 -13.30
C ASN A 11 -12.73 -11.98 -12.46
N ASP A 12 -11.56 -12.26 -13.03
CA ASP A 12 -10.28 -12.41 -12.31
C ASP A 12 -9.20 -11.44 -12.85
N TYR A 13 -9.36 -10.13 -12.62
CA TYR A 13 -8.50 -9.11 -13.25
C TYR A 13 -7.18 -8.85 -12.50
N ILE A 14 -7.21 -8.68 -11.17
CA ILE A 14 -6.04 -8.30 -10.38
C ILE A 14 -5.30 -9.54 -9.84
N CYS A 15 -6.03 -10.56 -9.39
CA CYS A 15 -5.46 -11.76 -8.77
C CYS A 15 -4.90 -12.78 -9.77
N CYS A 16 -5.00 -12.52 -11.08
CA CYS A 16 -4.61 -13.46 -12.15
C CYS A 16 -3.16 -13.96 -12.00
N LEU A 17 -2.21 -13.06 -11.67
CA LEU A 17 -0.82 -13.44 -11.45
C LEU A 17 -0.68 -14.42 -10.28
N ALA A 18 -1.28 -14.09 -9.14
CA ALA A 18 -1.22 -14.92 -7.93
C ALA A 18 -1.88 -16.30 -8.17
N ASN A 19 -3.03 -16.32 -8.84
CA ASN A 19 -3.73 -17.56 -9.23
C ASN A 19 -2.91 -18.43 -10.18
N LYS A 20 -2.26 -17.83 -11.18
CA LYS A 20 -1.37 -18.54 -12.12
C LYS A 20 -0.18 -19.17 -11.39
N VAL A 21 0.48 -18.41 -10.51
CA VAL A 21 1.61 -18.90 -9.71
C VAL A 21 1.15 -20.04 -8.78
N ALA A 22 0.08 -19.84 -8.02
CA ALA A 22 -0.46 -20.86 -7.12
C ALA A 22 -0.82 -22.15 -7.86
N SER A 23 -1.47 -22.04 -9.02
CA SER A 23 -1.84 -23.19 -9.86
C SER A 23 -0.61 -23.92 -10.40
N TYR A 24 0.40 -23.19 -10.86
CA TYR A 24 1.64 -23.78 -11.39
C TYR A 24 2.38 -24.60 -10.32
N PHE A 25 2.53 -24.04 -9.12
CA PHE A 25 3.19 -24.73 -7.99
C PHE A 25 2.27 -25.71 -7.25
N LYS A 26 1.00 -25.82 -7.66
CA LYS A 26 -0.03 -26.63 -6.98
C LYS A 26 -0.10 -26.30 -5.49
N ASN A 27 -0.05 -25.01 -5.17
CA ASN A 27 -0.14 -24.52 -3.80
C ASN A 27 -1.46 -25.02 -3.17
N PRO A 28 -1.44 -25.69 -2.00
CA PRO A 28 -2.66 -26.16 -1.36
C PRO A 28 -3.56 -25.03 -0.85
N ASN A 29 -3.01 -23.83 -0.66
CA ASN A 29 -3.71 -22.67 -0.14
C ASN A 29 -4.18 -21.74 -1.27
N LYS A 30 -5.32 -21.07 -1.06
CA LYS A 30 -5.78 -19.98 -1.93
C LYS A 30 -4.75 -18.83 -1.85
N PRO A 31 -4.30 -18.26 -2.99
CA PRO A 31 -3.41 -17.11 -2.93
C PRO A 31 -4.17 -15.87 -2.45
N MET A 32 -3.48 -15.04 -1.66
CA MET A 32 -3.97 -13.73 -1.25
C MET A 32 -3.39 -12.67 -2.18
N CYS A 33 -4.21 -11.70 -2.60
CA CYS A 33 -3.75 -10.60 -3.44
C CYS A 33 -3.83 -9.27 -2.69
N VAL A 34 -2.67 -8.69 -2.37
CA VAL A 34 -2.56 -7.37 -1.75
C VAL A 34 -2.45 -6.29 -2.83
N SER A 35 -3.36 -5.32 -2.82
CA SER A 35 -3.43 -4.26 -3.82
C SER A 35 -3.56 -2.87 -3.16
N ASN A 36 -2.44 -2.34 -2.70
CA ASN A 36 -2.30 -1.03 -2.06
C ASN A 36 -1.39 -0.11 -2.90
N ALA A 37 -1.76 0.14 -4.16
CA ALA A 37 -0.98 0.97 -5.08
C ALA A 37 0.52 0.62 -5.06
N CYS A 38 1.40 1.62 -4.98
CA CYS A 38 2.86 1.49 -5.03
C CYS A 38 3.47 0.82 -3.79
N ILE A 39 2.71 0.64 -2.70
CA ILE A 39 3.20 -0.02 -1.48
C ILE A 39 2.93 -1.53 -1.45
N SER A 40 2.18 -2.06 -2.42
CA SER A 40 1.69 -3.45 -2.45
C SER A 40 2.77 -4.49 -2.15
N GLY A 41 3.93 -4.41 -2.81
CA GLY A 41 5.03 -5.36 -2.58
C GLY A 41 5.66 -5.28 -1.19
N VAL A 42 5.77 -4.08 -0.61
CA VAL A 42 6.27 -3.92 0.78
C VAL A 42 5.24 -4.47 1.75
N LEU A 43 3.97 -4.07 1.59
CA LEU A 43 2.89 -4.47 2.48
C LEU A 43 2.62 -5.98 2.42
N ALA A 44 2.68 -6.61 1.24
CA ALA A 44 2.56 -8.05 1.10
C ALA A 44 3.69 -8.80 1.83
N THR A 45 4.90 -8.24 1.82
CA THR A 45 6.04 -8.79 2.58
C THR A 45 5.83 -8.65 4.08
N VAL A 46 5.36 -7.49 4.55
CA VAL A 46 5.00 -7.27 5.96
C VAL A 46 3.91 -8.25 6.38
N TYR A 47 2.84 -8.38 5.61
CA TYR A 47 1.73 -9.26 5.94
C TYR A 47 2.16 -10.74 5.97
N ALA A 48 2.97 -11.18 5.00
CA ALA A 48 3.55 -12.52 5.01
C ALA A 48 4.42 -12.79 6.25
N HIS A 49 5.21 -11.82 6.68
CA HIS A 49 5.98 -11.92 7.92
C HIS A 49 5.08 -12.09 9.16
N ARG A 50 3.99 -11.32 9.27
CA ARG A 50 3.02 -11.46 10.38
C ARG A 50 2.41 -12.86 10.41
N LEU A 51 1.94 -13.34 9.25
CA LEU A 51 1.33 -14.66 9.10
C LEU A 51 2.27 -15.81 9.49
N ILE A 52 3.57 -15.70 9.18
CA ILE A 52 4.58 -16.69 9.58
C ILE A 52 4.81 -16.64 11.10
N ASN A 53 4.96 -15.44 11.68
CA ASN A 53 5.17 -15.27 13.12
C ASN A 53 3.98 -15.73 13.97
N GLU A 54 2.75 -15.62 13.43
CA GLU A 54 1.55 -16.18 14.05
C GLU A 54 1.43 -17.70 13.91
N GLY A 55 2.35 -18.35 13.20
CA GLY A 55 2.34 -19.78 12.93
C GLY A 55 1.23 -20.22 11.97
N LYS A 56 0.66 -19.31 11.18
CA LYS A 56 -0.39 -19.63 10.18
C LYS A 56 0.19 -20.37 8.99
N TYR A 57 1.38 -19.96 8.55
CA TYR A 57 2.12 -20.59 7.47
C TYR A 57 3.57 -20.74 7.86
N LYS A 58 4.21 -21.81 7.37
CA LYS A 58 5.66 -22.00 7.54
C LYS A 58 6.47 -21.30 6.46
N THR A 59 5.92 -21.28 5.25
CA THR A 59 6.56 -20.70 4.07
C THR A 59 5.53 -19.95 3.26
N ILE A 60 5.88 -18.72 2.86
CA ILE A 60 5.05 -17.89 1.99
C ILE A 60 5.90 -17.41 0.81
N VAL A 61 5.34 -17.53 -0.39
CA VAL A 61 5.93 -16.98 -1.61
C VAL A 61 5.25 -15.65 -1.91
N VAL A 62 5.99 -14.56 -1.78
CA VAL A 62 5.51 -13.20 -2.10
C VAL A 62 5.93 -12.88 -3.52
N VAL A 63 4.97 -12.67 -4.41
CA VAL A 63 5.22 -12.36 -5.84
C VAL A 63 4.71 -10.97 -6.15
N GLY A 64 5.54 -10.17 -6.81
CA GLY A 64 5.15 -8.91 -7.43
C GLY A 64 5.34 -8.99 -8.94
N GLY A 65 4.42 -8.43 -9.71
CA GLY A 65 4.54 -8.39 -11.16
C GLY A 65 3.62 -7.35 -11.77
N ASP A 66 4.18 -6.45 -12.58
CA ASP A 66 3.44 -5.42 -13.30
C ASP A 66 4.08 -5.16 -14.66
N LEU A 67 3.24 -4.81 -15.64
CA LEU A 67 3.61 -4.49 -17.01
C LEU A 67 3.27 -3.03 -17.32
N LEU A 68 4.03 -2.43 -18.22
CA LEU A 68 3.69 -1.11 -18.75
C LEU A 68 2.70 -1.25 -19.89
N THR A 69 1.65 -0.45 -19.81
CA THR A 69 0.57 -0.43 -20.77
C THR A 69 0.08 1.00 -20.98
N ASP A 70 -0.66 1.24 -22.05
CA ASP A 70 -1.25 2.56 -22.32
C ASP A 70 -2.18 3.01 -21.19
N PHE A 71 -2.84 2.07 -20.50
CA PHE A 71 -3.61 2.33 -19.28
C PHE A 71 -2.77 2.99 -18.20
N VAL A 72 -1.61 2.41 -17.90
CA VAL A 72 -0.70 2.92 -16.86
C VAL A 72 -0.11 4.26 -17.31
N VAL A 73 0.42 4.32 -18.53
CA VAL A 73 1.13 5.51 -19.04
C VAL A 73 0.19 6.71 -19.12
N SER A 74 -1.01 6.56 -19.70
CA SER A 74 -2.01 7.64 -19.77
C SER A 74 -2.45 8.11 -18.38
N GLY A 75 -2.60 7.18 -17.44
CA GLY A 75 -2.96 7.48 -16.07
C GLY A 75 -1.93 8.37 -15.37
N PHE A 76 -0.65 7.99 -15.40
CA PHE A 76 0.41 8.80 -14.80
C PHE A 76 0.65 10.13 -15.55
N ASP A 77 0.47 10.17 -16.87
CA ASP A 77 0.54 11.43 -17.64
C ASP A 77 -0.59 12.41 -17.26
N SER A 78 -1.78 11.91 -16.96
CA SER A 78 -2.91 12.74 -16.50
C SER A 78 -2.60 13.50 -15.20
N PHE A 79 -1.69 12.96 -14.39
CA PHE A 79 -1.18 13.58 -13.16
C PHE A 79 0.01 14.52 -13.40
N ARG A 80 0.51 14.62 -14.64
CA ARG A 80 1.76 15.32 -14.99
C ARG A 80 2.92 14.87 -14.10
N SER A 81 2.95 13.58 -13.80
CA SER A 81 3.89 12.97 -12.85
C SER A 81 5.09 12.31 -13.53
N LEU A 82 5.04 12.14 -14.86
CA LEU A 82 6.08 11.49 -15.65
C LEU A 82 7.23 12.44 -15.98
N SER A 83 8.45 11.92 -15.95
CA SER A 83 9.62 12.56 -16.55
C SER A 83 9.75 12.13 -18.01
N HIS A 84 10.24 13.04 -18.85
CA HIS A 84 10.68 12.70 -20.21
C HIS A 84 12.07 12.04 -20.25
N ASN A 85 12.75 11.98 -19.11
CA ASN A 85 14.06 11.38 -18.94
C ASN A 85 14.02 10.29 -17.87
N VAL A 86 15.16 9.63 -17.64
CA VAL A 86 15.32 8.80 -16.44
C VAL A 86 15.14 9.67 -15.20
N CYS A 87 14.32 9.21 -14.25
CA CYS A 87 14.02 9.95 -13.03
C CYS A 87 15.29 10.27 -12.23
N LYS A 88 15.28 11.40 -11.51
CA LYS A 88 16.40 11.86 -10.67
C LYS A 88 15.97 12.01 -9.21
N PRO A 89 15.83 10.90 -8.45
CA PRO A 89 15.31 10.97 -7.09
C PRO A 89 16.11 11.95 -6.23
N TYR A 90 15.39 12.84 -5.54
CA TYR A 90 15.88 13.88 -4.63
C TYR A 90 16.72 15.01 -5.26
N ASP A 91 16.99 14.97 -6.57
CA ASP A 91 17.79 15.99 -7.24
C ASP A 91 17.02 17.32 -7.37
N LYS A 92 17.73 18.44 -7.39
CA LYS A 92 17.14 19.77 -7.65
C LYS A 92 16.45 19.87 -9.01
N ASN A 93 16.90 19.09 -10.00
CA ASN A 93 16.37 19.10 -11.36
C ASN A 93 15.40 17.94 -11.63
N ARG A 94 14.88 17.29 -10.58
CA ARG A 94 13.86 16.26 -10.73
C ARG A 94 12.56 16.87 -11.26
N ASP A 95 11.94 16.18 -12.22
CA ASP A 95 10.74 16.65 -12.91
C ASP A 95 9.62 15.61 -12.96
N GLY A 96 9.88 14.39 -12.49
CA GLY A 96 8.89 13.33 -12.48
C GLY A 96 9.51 11.94 -12.45
N ILE A 97 8.64 10.94 -12.46
CA ILE A 97 8.98 9.53 -12.41
C ILE A 97 9.21 8.95 -13.81
N SER A 98 10.14 8.01 -13.93
CA SER A 98 10.23 7.13 -15.09
C SER A 98 9.57 5.80 -14.72
N LEU A 99 8.61 5.33 -15.53
CA LEU A 99 7.91 4.08 -15.27
C LEU A 99 8.74 2.87 -15.68
N GLY A 100 8.45 1.72 -15.07
CA GLY A 100 9.09 0.44 -15.38
C GLY A 100 8.10 -0.71 -15.29
N GLU A 101 8.49 -1.84 -15.84
CA GLU A 101 7.81 -3.13 -15.69
C GLU A 101 8.77 -4.16 -15.12
N GLY A 102 8.21 -5.21 -14.52
CA GLY A 102 9.02 -6.31 -14.01
C GLY A 102 8.23 -7.24 -13.12
N ALA A 103 8.84 -8.40 -12.86
CA ALA A 103 8.36 -9.36 -11.88
C ALA A 103 9.51 -9.72 -10.92
N SER A 104 9.17 -9.90 -9.65
CA SER A 104 10.10 -10.28 -8.59
C SER A 104 9.42 -11.20 -7.60
N THR A 105 10.20 -11.95 -6.83
CA THR A 105 9.69 -12.88 -5.83
C THR A 105 10.60 -12.88 -4.61
N LEU A 106 9.99 -12.97 -3.43
CA LEU A 106 10.64 -13.28 -2.17
C LEU A 106 10.02 -14.56 -1.60
N ILE A 107 10.85 -15.41 -0.99
CA ILE A 107 10.39 -16.59 -0.26
C ILE A 107 10.73 -16.34 1.20
N LEU A 108 9.69 -16.28 2.03
CA LEU A 108 9.82 -16.13 3.48
C LEU A 108 9.53 -17.48 4.12
N SER A 109 10.30 -17.85 5.14
CA SER A 109 10.10 -19.09 5.89
C SER A 109 10.37 -18.90 7.38
N ASP A 110 9.78 -19.73 8.22
CA ASP A 110 10.13 -19.93 9.64
C ASP A 110 11.43 -20.74 9.84
N GLU A 111 12.06 -21.20 8.75
CA GLU A 111 13.33 -21.93 8.79
C GLU A 111 14.50 -20.99 9.08
N THR A 112 15.24 -21.27 10.15
CA THR A 112 16.36 -20.44 10.62
C THR A 112 17.73 -20.88 10.09
N ASP A 113 17.83 -22.09 9.52
CA ASP A 113 19.09 -22.69 9.05
C ASP A 113 19.36 -22.46 7.55
N ILE A 114 18.81 -21.39 6.96
CA ILE A 114 19.04 -21.05 5.54
C ILE A 114 20.35 -20.25 5.41
N PRO A 115 21.39 -20.74 4.71
CA PRO A 115 22.65 -20.02 4.57
C PRO A 115 22.46 -18.68 3.85
N ASN A 116 23.08 -17.62 4.38
CA ASN A 116 22.99 -16.24 3.86
C ASN A 116 21.55 -15.69 3.77
N CYS A 117 20.65 -16.13 4.65
CA CYS A 117 19.31 -15.55 4.74
C CYS A 117 19.33 -14.14 5.36
N PHE A 118 18.25 -13.42 5.11
CA PHE A 118 17.94 -12.15 5.73
C PHE A 118 16.61 -12.28 6.48
N TYR A 119 16.50 -11.55 7.57
CA TYR A 119 15.34 -11.53 8.44
C TYR A 119 14.51 -10.29 8.13
N ILE A 120 13.21 -10.48 7.89
CA ILE A 120 12.26 -9.39 8.05
C ILE A 120 12.15 -9.17 9.55
N ALA A 121 12.69 -8.05 10.05
CA ALA A 121 12.82 -7.80 11.48
C ALA A 121 11.65 -6.97 12.03
N GLY A 122 10.93 -6.24 11.18
CA GLY A 122 9.78 -5.45 11.58
C GLY A 122 9.13 -4.79 10.37
N GLY A 123 7.85 -4.43 10.46
CA GLY A 123 7.13 -3.87 9.33
C GLY A 123 5.82 -3.21 9.72
N SER A 124 5.54 -2.06 9.12
CA SER A 124 4.34 -1.29 9.44
C SER A 124 3.83 -0.53 8.22
N SER A 125 2.56 -0.15 8.29
CA SER A 125 1.87 0.70 7.32
C SER A 125 1.16 1.86 8.00
N SER A 126 0.84 2.91 7.25
CA SER A 126 0.06 4.05 7.76
C SER A 126 -0.73 4.73 6.65
N ASN A 127 -1.68 5.56 7.05
CA ASN A 127 -2.48 6.39 6.15
C ASN A 127 -2.29 7.89 6.43
N ASP A 128 -2.13 8.69 5.39
CA ASP A 128 -1.93 10.15 5.45
C ASP A 128 -3.17 10.91 5.95
N ALA A 129 -4.37 10.36 5.75
CA ALA A 129 -5.65 10.99 6.07
C ALA A 129 -5.84 12.44 5.53
N ASN A 130 -5.18 12.76 4.40
CA ASN A 130 -5.09 14.11 3.84
C ASN A 130 -5.67 14.23 2.42
N HIS A 131 -5.08 13.53 1.45
CA HIS A 131 -5.43 13.64 0.02
C HIS A 131 -5.23 12.30 -0.70
N ILE A 132 -6.12 11.96 -1.64
CA ILE A 132 -6.07 10.66 -2.36
C ILE A 132 -4.93 10.58 -3.38
N SER A 133 -4.54 11.70 -4.00
CA SER A 133 -3.50 11.70 -5.05
C SER A 133 -2.22 12.45 -4.66
N GLY A 134 -2.16 13.00 -3.45
CA GLY A 134 -1.04 13.83 -3.00
C GLY A 134 -0.54 13.36 -1.64
N PRO A 135 0.77 13.29 -1.42
CA PRO A 135 1.32 12.80 -0.16
C PRO A 135 1.07 13.78 0.99
N SER A 136 1.29 13.32 2.21
CA SER A 136 1.35 14.16 3.41
C SER A 136 2.30 15.35 3.22
N ARG A 137 1.90 16.53 3.70
CA ARG A 137 2.75 17.74 3.64
C ARG A 137 3.80 17.77 4.74
N THR A 138 3.57 17.03 5.82
CA THR A 138 4.44 16.98 7.00
C THR A 138 5.37 15.77 6.95
N GLY A 139 4.96 14.67 6.32
CA GLY A 139 5.71 13.41 6.30
C GLY A 139 5.61 12.63 7.62
N GLU A 140 4.74 13.05 8.54
CA GLU A 140 4.56 12.42 9.86
C GLU A 140 4.08 10.98 9.74
N GLU A 141 3.20 10.69 8.78
CA GLU A 141 2.60 9.37 8.63
C GLU A 141 3.60 8.35 8.05
N LEU A 142 4.43 8.75 7.08
CA LEU A 142 5.55 7.92 6.64
C LEU A 142 6.59 7.75 7.76
N ALA A 143 6.90 8.80 8.52
CA ALA A 143 7.78 8.69 9.67
C ALA A 143 7.22 7.75 10.75
N HIS A 144 5.91 7.74 10.97
CA HIS A 144 5.24 6.80 11.85
C HIS A 144 5.40 5.35 11.38
N ALA A 145 5.20 5.07 10.09
CA ALA A 145 5.43 3.73 9.55
C ALA A 145 6.91 3.28 9.72
N ILE A 146 7.86 4.18 9.44
CA ILE A 146 9.30 3.90 9.58
C ILE A 146 9.66 3.63 11.05
N THR A 147 9.26 4.52 11.96
CA THR A 147 9.57 4.39 13.39
C THR A 147 8.88 3.19 14.02
N THR A 148 7.64 2.87 13.61
CA THR A 148 6.95 1.66 14.06
C THR A 148 7.65 0.41 13.57
N ALA A 149 8.09 0.35 12.30
CA ALA A 149 8.86 -0.78 11.79
C ALA A 149 10.23 -0.93 12.48
N MET A 150 10.93 0.17 12.78
CA MET A 150 12.19 0.14 13.55
C MET A 150 11.99 -0.27 15.00
N ASN A 151 10.95 0.27 15.65
CA ASN A 151 10.52 -0.17 16.97
C ASN A 151 10.19 -1.66 16.92
N GLU A 152 9.53 -2.14 15.86
CA GLU A 152 9.26 -3.55 15.62
C GLU A 152 10.52 -4.41 15.42
N ALA A 153 11.59 -3.85 14.89
CA ALA A 153 12.86 -4.56 14.77
C ALA A 153 13.75 -4.44 16.03
N GLY A 154 13.37 -3.61 17.00
CA GLY A 154 14.22 -3.30 18.16
C GLY A 154 15.52 -2.58 17.78
N VAL A 155 15.52 -1.82 16.68
CA VAL A 155 16.69 -1.13 16.15
C VAL A 155 16.56 0.39 16.30
N ASN A 156 17.68 1.07 16.49
CA ASN A 156 17.75 2.53 16.52
C ASN A 156 18.19 3.07 15.15
N PRO A 157 17.97 4.37 14.87
CA PRO A 157 18.46 4.99 13.64
C PRO A 157 19.97 4.80 13.40
N SER A 158 20.78 4.72 14.47
CA SER A 158 22.22 4.47 14.38
C SER A 158 22.60 3.07 13.89
N ASP A 159 21.69 2.11 14.00
CA ASP A 159 21.91 0.72 13.54
C ASP A 159 21.63 0.58 12.04
N VAL A 160 20.85 1.51 11.46
CA VAL A 160 20.42 1.48 10.06
C VAL A 160 21.58 1.85 9.14
N SER A 161 22.04 0.88 8.34
CA SER A 161 23.16 1.05 7.42
C SER A 161 22.80 1.91 6.21
N PHE A 162 21.57 1.75 5.71
CA PHE A 162 20.98 2.58 4.67
C PHE A 162 19.46 2.51 4.65
N VAL A 163 18.85 3.47 3.98
CA VAL A 163 17.42 3.49 3.67
C VAL A 163 17.23 3.46 2.17
N ASN A 164 16.56 2.43 1.66
CA ASN A 164 16.04 2.43 0.30
C ASN A 164 14.65 3.08 0.32
N MET A 165 14.59 4.34 -0.06
CA MET A 165 13.34 5.11 -0.01
C MET A 165 12.46 4.86 -1.25
N HIS A 166 11.23 5.36 -1.26
CA HIS A 166 10.37 5.26 -2.44
C HIS A 166 10.98 6.08 -3.60
N GLY A 167 11.36 7.34 -3.39
CA GLY A 167 12.22 8.12 -4.29
C GLY A 167 11.76 8.12 -5.74
N THR A 168 10.59 8.70 -6.00
CA THR A 168 9.95 8.74 -7.32
C THR A 168 10.44 9.88 -8.20
N ALA A 169 11.25 10.79 -7.65
CA ALA A 169 11.66 12.01 -8.34
C ALA A 169 10.49 12.96 -8.67
N THR A 170 9.29 12.70 -8.15
CA THR A 170 8.19 13.67 -8.19
C THR A 170 8.43 14.73 -7.11
N VAL A 171 8.05 15.97 -7.40
CA VAL A 171 8.35 17.11 -6.52
C VAL A 171 7.81 16.86 -5.11
N TYR A 172 6.52 16.56 -4.98
CA TYR A 172 5.87 16.45 -3.67
C TYR A 172 6.22 15.18 -2.90
N ASN A 173 6.43 14.04 -3.57
CA ASN A 173 6.78 12.80 -2.87
C ASN A 173 8.17 12.93 -2.23
N ASP A 174 9.16 13.34 -3.02
CA ASP A 174 10.54 13.44 -2.52
C ASP A 174 10.66 14.52 -1.43
N GLU A 175 9.85 15.59 -1.49
CA GLU A 175 9.73 16.54 -0.40
C GLU A 175 9.17 15.91 0.88
N MET A 176 8.07 15.16 0.77
CA MET A 176 7.44 14.46 1.90
C MET A 176 8.41 13.46 2.52
N GLU A 177 9.08 12.65 1.71
CA GLU A 177 10.06 11.66 2.14
C GLU A 177 11.23 12.29 2.89
N SER A 178 11.72 13.45 2.41
CA SER A 178 12.81 14.15 3.08
C SER A 178 12.44 14.61 4.49
N LYS A 179 11.19 15.05 4.69
CA LYS A 179 10.67 15.43 6.00
C LYS A 179 10.46 14.19 6.88
N ALA A 180 9.92 13.12 6.31
CA ALA A 180 9.68 11.88 7.01
C ALA A 180 10.97 11.27 7.58
N LEU A 181 12.06 11.24 6.81
CA LEU A 181 13.37 10.80 7.30
C LEU A 181 13.92 11.69 8.40
N ALA A 182 13.70 13.01 8.32
CA ALA A 182 14.09 13.93 9.38
C ALA A 182 13.37 13.60 10.70
N VAL A 183 12.04 13.42 10.64
CA VAL A 183 11.21 13.09 11.79
C VAL A 183 11.55 11.72 12.36
N ALA A 184 11.86 10.74 11.49
CA ALA A 184 12.27 9.40 11.90
C ALA A 184 13.73 9.31 12.41
N GLY A 185 14.49 10.42 12.38
CA GLY A 185 15.89 10.46 12.82
C GLY A 185 16.87 9.79 11.85
N LEU A 186 16.50 9.63 10.57
CA LEU A 186 17.25 8.91 9.54
C LEU A 186 17.82 9.81 8.43
N ALA A 187 17.69 11.14 8.53
CA ALA A 187 18.13 12.06 7.47
C ALA A 187 19.65 11.98 7.16
N ASP A 188 20.46 11.63 8.17
CA ASP A 188 21.92 11.49 8.05
C ASP A 188 22.35 10.10 7.57
N ASN A 189 21.45 9.10 7.60
CA ASN A 189 21.73 7.75 7.10
C ASN A 189 21.88 7.76 5.57
N THR A 190 22.65 6.82 5.03
CA THR A 190 22.79 6.67 3.58
C THR A 190 21.42 6.41 2.96
N VAL A 191 20.99 7.27 2.04
CA VAL A 191 19.72 7.13 1.29
C VAL A 191 20.02 6.67 -0.13
N VAL A 192 19.26 5.68 -0.61
CA VAL A 192 19.28 5.24 -2.01
C VAL A 192 17.87 5.18 -2.58
N SER A 193 17.74 5.46 -3.87
CA SER A 193 16.58 5.05 -4.67
C SER A 193 17.06 4.27 -5.89
N THR A 194 16.37 3.19 -6.19
CA THR A 194 16.71 2.29 -7.30
C THR A 194 15.84 2.52 -8.54
N LYS A 195 14.82 3.40 -8.47
CA LYS A 195 13.88 3.64 -9.58
C LYS A 195 14.54 4.19 -10.84
N ALA A 196 15.66 4.89 -10.70
CA ALA A 196 16.40 5.38 -11.86
C ALA A 196 17.12 4.25 -12.65
N TYR A 197 17.22 3.03 -12.11
CA TYR A 197 17.83 1.89 -12.81
C TYR A 197 16.84 1.11 -13.68
N PHE A 198 15.61 0.92 -13.20
CA PHE A 198 14.61 0.05 -13.84
C PHE A 198 13.21 0.66 -13.90
N GLY A 199 13.09 1.96 -13.62
CA GLY A 199 11.81 2.66 -13.53
C GLY A 199 11.03 2.30 -12.26
N HIS A 200 9.86 2.91 -12.11
CA HIS A 200 8.90 2.53 -11.09
C HIS A 200 8.02 1.37 -11.58
N THR A 201 8.27 0.19 -11.04
CA THR A 201 7.57 -1.06 -11.37
C THR A 201 6.24 -1.24 -10.62
N LEU A 202 5.53 -0.14 -10.37
CA LEU A 202 4.19 -0.14 -9.77
C LEU A 202 4.09 -0.97 -8.46
N GLY A 203 3.19 -1.95 -8.38
CA GLY A 203 3.02 -2.83 -7.22
C GLY A 203 4.19 -3.80 -7.02
N CYS A 204 4.92 -4.15 -8.09
CA CYS A 204 6.15 -4.96 -8.04
C CYS A 204 7.34 -4.22 -7.37
N SER A 205 7.30 -2.89 -7.31
CA SER A 205 8.39 -2.04 -6.78
C SER A 205 8.89 -2.51 -5.41
N GLY A 206 8.00 -2.80 -4.46
CA GLY A 206 8.42 -3.27 -3.13
C GLY A 206 9.25 -4.55 -3.15
N VAL A 207 8.80 -5.58 -3.88
CA VAL A 207 9.44 -6.90 -3.94
C VAL A 207 10.77 -6.83 -4.69
N LEU A 208 10.80 -6.12 -5.82
CA LEU A 208 12.02 -5.94 -6.61
C LEU A 208 13.08 -5.14 -5.86
N GLU A 209 12.68 -4.03 -5.24
CA GLU A 209 13.60 -3.15 -4.52
C GLU A 209 14.14 -3.81 -3.25
N LEU A 210 13.35 -4.65 -2.58
CA LEU A 210 13.83 -5.50 -1.49
C LEU A 210 14.89 -6.50 -1.96
N ALA A 211 14.64 -7.23 -3.04
CA ALA A 211 15.60 -8.19 -3.59
C ALA A 211 16.94 -7.50 -3.97
N VAL A 212 16.88 -6.31 -4.57
CA VAL A 212 18.07 -5.51 -4.89
C VAL A 212 18.78 -5.03 -3.62
N SER A 213 18.03 -4.62 -2.59
CA SER A 213 18.58 -4.13 -1.32
C SER A 213 19.24 -5.26 -0.51
N ILE A 214 18.68 -6.46 -0.55
CA ILE A 214 19.30 -7.69 -0.04
C ILE A 214 20.63 -7.92 -0.77
N SER A 215 20.67 -7.79 -2.09
CA SER A 215 21.92 -7.93 -2.84
C SER A 215 22.98 -6.87 -2.49
N PHE A 216 22.57 -5.63 -2.17
CA PHE A 216 23.48 -4.63 -1.62
C PHE A 216 24.11 -5.10 -0.31
N ALA A 217 23.29 -5.69 0.56
CA ALA A 217 23.75 -6.17 1.86
C ALA A 217 24.68 -7.39 1.75
N GLU A 218 24.33 -8.37 0.90
CA GLU A 218 25.18 -9.54 0.60
C GLU A 218 26.55 -9.13 0.08
N LYS A 219 26.58 -8.16 -0.85
CA LYS A 219 27.80 -7.68 -1.49
C LYS A 219 28.55 -6.63 -0.66
N LYS A 220 27.96 -6.16 0.44
CA LYS A 220 28.46 -5.03 1.24
C LYS A 220 28.75 -3.81 0.36
N GLU A 221 27.88 -3.58 -0.62
CA GLU A 221 28.02 -2.54 -1.64
C GLU A 221 26.68 -1.83 -1.86
N ILE A 222 26.61 -0.55 -1.50
CA ILE A 222 25.42 0.28 -1.69
C ILE A 222 25.61 1.09 -2.96
N ALA A 223 24.73 0.89 -3.94
CA ALA A 223 24.79 1.62 -5.19
C ALA A 223 24.57 3.13 -4.98
N LYS A 224 25.07 3.93 -5.91
CA LYS A 224 24.64 5.33 -6.02
C LYS A 224 23.19 5.44 -6.47
N THR A 225 22.53 6.52 -6.10
CA THR A 225 21.26 6.95 -6.71
C THR A 225 21.58 7.60 -8.05
N LEU A 226 21.12 7.01 -9.16
CA LEU A 226 21.38 7.60 -10.48
C LEU A 226 20.64 8.93 -10.64
N GLY A 227 21.30 9.88 -11.31
CA GLY A 227 20.75 11.19 -11.60
C GLY A 227 20.81 12.20 -10.45
N PHE A 228 21.19 11.78 -9.23
CA PHE A 228 21.37 12.69 -8.09
C PHE A 228 22.76 13.36 -8.12
N GLU A 229 22.76 14.69 -8.17
CA GLU A 229 23.96 15.53 -8.14
C GLU A 229 23.87 16.59 -7.04
N GLU A 230 22.71 17.23 -6.88
CA GLU A 230 22.50 18.31 -5.91
C GLU A 230 21.13 18.19 -5.22
N THR A 231 21.09 18.41 -3.91
CA THR A 231 19.86 18.33 -3.11
C THR A 231 18.77 19.26 -3.65
N GLY A 232 17.61 18.67 -3.94
CA GLY A 232 16.40 19.37 -4.38
C GLY A 232 15.25 19.39 -3.36
N THR A 233 15.47 18.86 -2.16
CA THR A 233 14.45 18.67 -1.12
C THR A 233 14.62 19.65 0.04
N PRO A 234 13.54 19.99 0.78
CA PRO A 234 13.57 20.96 1.88
C PRO A 234 14.41 20.49 3.07
N VAL A 235 14.46 19.18 3.32
CA VAL A 235 15.44 18.59 4.23
C VAL A 235 16.56 17.98 3.40
N LYS A 236 17.81 18.29 3.76
CA LYS A 236 18.98 17.69 3.13
C LYS A 236 19.13 16.25 3.60
N LEU A 237 19.13 15.33 2.64
CA LEU A 237 19.35 13.89 2.87
C LEU A 237 20.78 13.50 2.47
N ASN A 238 21.33 12.49 3.13
CA ASN A 238 22.61 11.86 2.74
C ASN A 238 22.41 10.85 1.59
N VAL A 239 21.99 11.35 0.42
CA VAL A 239 21.76 10.52 -0.77
C VAL A 239 23.09 10.03 -1.35
N SER A 240 23.17 8.72 -1.60
CA SER A 240 24.35 8.05 -2.16
C SER A 240 24.71 8.59 -3.55
N GLN A 241 25.76 9.41 -3.66
CA GLN A 241 26.27 9.97 -4.92
C GLN A 241 27.25 9.02 -5.63
N THR A 242 27.93 8.16 -4.89
CA THR A 242 28.89 7.18 -5.38
C THR A 242 28.59 5.81 -4.80
N THR A 243 28.97 4.76 -5.52
CA THR A 243 28.81 3.40 -4.99
C THR A 243 29.74 3.21 -3.79
N ILE A 244 29.15 2.94 -2.63
CA ILE A 244 29.87 2.74 -1.37
C ILE A 244 30.22 1.26 -1.24
N LYS A 245 31.51 0.94 -1.30
CA LYS A 245 32.02 -0.44 -1.22
C LYS A 245 32.48 -0.81 0.18
N ASN A 246 32.50 -2.11 0.47
CA ASN A 246 32.95 -2.69 1.74
C ASN A 246 32.22 -2.09 2.97
N LYS A 247 30.95 -1.69 2.80
CA LYS A 247 30.13 -1.17 3.89
C LYS A 247 29.32 -2.33 4.48
N PRO A 248 29.56 -2.72 5.74
CA PRO A 248 28.66 -3.63 6.44
C PRO A 248 27.24 -3.05 6.37
N CYS A 249 26.30 -3.90 5.95
CA CYS A 249 24.91 -3.55 5.70
C CYS A 249 24.04 -4.48 6.52
N ASP A 250 24.18 -4.38 7.85
CA ASP A 250 23.60 -5.35 8.76
C ASP A 250 22.09 -5.14 8.92
N VAL A 251 21.65 -3.89 8.88
CA VAL A 251 20.23 -3.49 8.95
C VAL A 251 19.96 -2.44 7.89
N PHE A 252 18.85 -2.59 7.16
CA PHE A 252 18.36 -1.54 6.27
C PHE A 252 16.85 -1.38 6.36
N VAL A 253 16.39 -0.18 5.99
CA VAL A 253 14.95 0.13 5.92
C VAL A 253 14.57 0.28 4.46
N LYS A 254 13.46 -0.35 4.06
CA LYS A 254 12.81 -0.12 2.77
C LYS A 254 11.47 0.55 3.00
N THR A 255 11.17 1.61 2.26
CA THR A 255 9.88 2.29 2.31
C THR A 255 9.17 2.32 0.96
N GLY A 256 7.86 2.52 1.02
CA GLY A 256 7.00 2.82 -0.12
C GLY A 256 5.93 3.82 0.27
N SER A 257 5.50 4.62 -0.70
CA SER A 257 4.39 5.56 -0.56
C SER A 257 3.51 5.46 -1.80
N GLY A 258 2.20 5.50 -1.66
CA GLY A 258 1.27 5.24 -2.76
C GLY A 258 0.07 6.18 -2.77
N PHE A 259 -0.61 6.22 -3.92
CA PHE A 259 -1.93 6.83 -4.04
C PHE A 259 -2.91 6.20 -3.04
N GLY A 260 -3.95 6.96 -2.69
CA GLY A 260 -4.78 6.74 -1.51
C GLY A 260 -4.17 7.34 -0.23
N GLY A 261 -2.94 7.85 -0.29
CA GLY A 261 -2.22 8.39 0.87
C GLY A 261 -1.80 7.26 1.81
N CYS A 262 -1.21 6.18 1.28
CA CYS A 262 -0.77 5.04 2.05
C CYS A 262 0.75 4.94 2.06
N ASN A 263 1.33 4.57 3.19
CA ASN A 263 2.76 4.38 3.37
C ASN A 263 3.05 2.99 3.95
N ALA A 264 4.21 2.44 3.64
CA ALA A 264 4.71 1.22 4.28
C ALA A 264 6.22 1.30 4.49
N ALA A 265 6.68 0.66 5.56
CA ALA A 265 8.09 0.47 5.85
C ALA A 265 8.35 -0.96 6.31
N VAL A 266 9.51 -1.49 5.95
CA VAL A 266 9.99 -2.79 6.40
C VAL A 266 11.46 -2.68 6.76
N VAL A 267 11.85 -3.29 7.88
CA VAL A 267 13.22 -3.41 8.34
C VAL A 267 13.72 -4.81 8.00
N VAL A 268 14.89 -4.88 7.38
CA VAL A 268 15.55 -6.12 7.03
C VAL A 268 16.91 -6.18 7.71
N SER A 269 17.25 -7.34 8.25
CA SER A 269 18.50 -7.57 8.98
C SER A 269 19.23 -8.81 8.46
N ASN A 270 20.56 -8.81 8.49
CA ASN A 270 21.38 -10.00 8.19
C ASN A 270 21.63 -10.91 9.40
N ARG A 271 21.13 -10.49 10.56
CA ARG A 271 21.14 -11.25 11.81
C ARG A 271 19.73 -11.34 12.34
N ASP A 272 19.45 -12.39 13.10
CA ASP A 272 18.20 -12.44 13.83
C ASP A 272 18.19 -11.28 14.84
N CYS A 273 17.29 -10.33 14.61
CA CYS A 273 17.00 -9.29 15.58
C CYS A 273 15.97 -9.90 16.54
N GLU A 274 16.42 -10.82 17.40
CA GLU A 274 15.64 -11.32 18.53
C GLU A 274 15.45 -10.17 19.53
N ALA A 275 14.62 -9.19 19.16
CA ALA A 275 13.85 -8.52 20.17
C ALA A 275 12.94 -9.59 20.77
N ASP A 276 12.98 -9.72 22.08
CA ASP A 276 12.24 -10.64 22.97
C ASP A 276 10.72 -10.54 22.74
N ARG A 277 10.25 -10.97 21.57
CA ARG A 277 8.92 -10.72 21.05
C ARG A 277 8.15 -12.02 21.03
N THR A 278 7.30 -12.17 22.02
CA THR A 278 6.07 -12.92 21.79
C THR A 278 5.25 -12.12 20.78
N TYR A 279 5.14 -12.60 19.54
CA TYR A 279 4.12 -12.10 18.62
C TYR A 279 2.77 -12.37 19.30
N GLU A 280 2.18 -11.33 19.89
CA GLU A 280 0.93 -11.51 20.62
C GLU A 280 -0.16 -11.82 19.62
N THR A 281 -0.68 -13.05 19.68
CA THR A 281 -1.97 -13.35 19.08
C THR A 281 -3.01 -12.51 19.79
N VAL A 282 -3.56 -11.55 19.07
CA VAL A 282 -4.63 -10.68 19.55
C VAL A 282 -5.96 -11.28 19.17
N SER A 283 -6.99 -11.06 19.98
CA SER A 283 -8.35 -11.37 19.57
C SER A 283 -9.19 -10.11 19.46
N TYR A 284 -10.06 -10.12 18.47
CA TYR A 284 -11.05 -9.06 18.27
C TYR A 284 -12.46 -9.58 18.52
N SER A 285 -13.27 -8.73 19.15
CA SER A 285 -14.71 -8.94 19.26
C SER A 285 -15.41 -8.05 18.24
N GLN A 286 -16.40 -8.60 17.55
CA GLN A 286 -17.27 -7.81 16.69
C GLN A 286 -18.14 -6.91 17.58
N SER A 287 -18.04 -5.61 17.38
CA SER A 287 -18.86 -4.61 18.08
C SER A 287 -20.18 -4.38 17.34
N GLU A 288 -20.13 -4.15 16.02
CA GLU A 288 -21.30 -3.85 15.20
C GLU A 288 -21.03 -4.17 13.73
N ALA A 289 -22.09 -4.41 12.95
CA ALA A 289 -22.03 -4.57 11.51
C ALA A 289 -23.14 -3.81 10.76
N VAL A 290 -22.83 -3.42 9.53
CA VAL A 290 -23.76 -2.82 8.57
C VAL A 290 -23.59 -3.50 7.22
N GLU A 291 -24.71 -3.74 6.54
CA GLU A 291 -24.73 -4.26 5.18
C GLU A 291 -25.57 -3.34 4.27
N ILE A 292 -25.08 -3.12 3.06
CA ILE A 292 -25.78 -2.46 1.96
C ILE A 292 -25.73 -3.44 0.78
N SER A 293 -26.88 -3.78 0.20
CA SER A 293 -26.91 -4.60 -1.03
C SER A 293 -27.96 -4.10 -2.01
N SER A 294 -27.77 -4.45 -3.28
CA SER A 294 -28.73 -4.15 -4.36
C SER A 294 -30.10 -4.76 -4.13
N ASP A 295 -30.20 -5.89 -3.41
CA ASP A 295 -31.48 -6.55 -3.11
C ASP A 295 -32.41 -5.70 -2.24
N VAL A 296 -31.83 -4.77 -1.48
CA VAL A 296 -32.57 -3.86 -0.56
C VAL A 296 -32.87 -2.52 -1.23
N ALA A 297 -32.29 -2.24 -2.39
CA ALA A 297 -32.50 -0.98 -3.12
C ALA A 297 -33.82 -1.02 -3.91
N SER A 298 -34.82 -0.27 -3.45
CA SER A 298 -36.17 -0.22 -4.02
C SER A 298 -36.22 0.53 -5.36
N GLY A 299 -35.80 -0.10 -6.46
CA GLY A 299 -36.07 0.35 -7.85
C GLY A 299 -35.50 1.72 -8.26
N SER A 300 -34.72 2.39 -7.41
CA SER A 300 -34.02 3.64 -7.72
C SER A 300 -32.64 3.35 -8.30
N ASP A 301 -32.18 4.18 -9.24
CA ASP A 301 -30.81 4.09 -9.74
C ASP A 301 -29.78 4.22 -8.58
N PHE A 302 -28.63 3.55 -8.72
CA PHE A 302 -27.60 3.49 -7.67
C PHE A 302 -27.17 4.88 -7.19
N LYS A 303 -27.02 5.85 -8.10
CA LYS A 303 -26.48 7.18 -7.77
C LYS A 303 -27.45 7.96 -6.88
N THR A 304 -28.75 7.90 -7.18
CA THR A 304 -29.80 8.49 -6.35
C THR A 304 -29.88 7.80 -5.00
N TYR A 305 -29.86 6.47 -5.00
CA TYR A 305 -29.92 5.65 -3.78
C TYR A 305 -28.77 5.96 -2.82
N ILE A 306 -27.53 5.85 -3.29
CA ILE A 306 -26.35 6.00 -2.44
C ILE A 306 -26.19 7.44 -1.94
N LYS A 307 -26.56 8.44 -2.76
CA LYS A 307 -26.54 9.84 -2.35
C LYS A 307 -27.57 10.13 -1.25
N GLY A 308 -28.78 9.60 -1.38
CA GLY A 308 -29.82 9.73 -0.36
C GLY A 308 -29.40 9.07 0.95
N MET A 309 -28.84 7.87 0.86
CA MET A 309 -28.33 7.14 2.02
C MET A 309 -27.19 7.88 2.71
N PHE A 310 -26.17 8.33 1.97
CA PHE A 310 -25.05 9.07 2.54
C PHE A 310 -25.50 10.37 3.22
N ALA A 311 -26.43 11.11 2.60
CA ALA A 311 -26.99 12.34 3.18
C ALA A 311 -27.75 12.09 4.50
N SER A 312 -28.25 10.87 4.73
CA SER A 312 -28.91 10.51 5.99
C SER A 312 -27.93 10.20 7.13
N VAL A 313 -26.65 9.98 6.83
CA VAL A 313 -25.64 9.55 7.81
C VAL A 313 -24.42 10.46 7.91
N SER A 314 -24.27 11.42 6.99
CA SER A 314 -23.14 12.33 6.98
C SER A 314 -23.62 13.77 6.84
N GLU A 315 -22.96 14.67 7.57
CA GLU A 315 -22.94 16.08 7.24
C GLU A 315 -22.47 16.31 5.79
N PRO A 316 -22.83 17.45 5.15
CA PRO A 316 -22.43 17.76 3.78
C PRO A 316 -20.93 17.59 3.55
N TYR A 317 -20.58 16.67 2.64
CA TYR A 317 -19.19 16.32 2.35
C TYR A 317 -18.91 16.45 0.85
N MET A 318 -18.31 17.58 0.45
CA MET A 318 -18.11 17.91 -0.97
C MET A 318 -17.29 16.89 -1.75
N LYS A 319 -16.41 16.12 -1.10
CA LYS A 319 -15.62 15.09 -1.78
C LYS A 319 -16.48 13.92 -2.25
N PHE A 320 -17.60 13.64 -1.57
CA PHE A 320 -18.48 12.50 -1.90
C PHE A 320 -19.00 12.54 -3.34
N SER A 321 -19.31 13.73 -3.87
CA SER A 321 -19.78 13.85 -5.25
C SER A 321 -18.70 13.59 -6.31
N LYS A 322 -17.42 13.64 -5.92
CA LYS A 322 -16.26 13.40 -6.79
C LYS A 322 -15.74 11.97 -6.72
N MET A 323 -16.22 11.18 -5.76
CA MET A 323 -15.88 9.75 -5.64
C MET A 323 -16.48 8.96 -6.80
N ASP A 324 -15.82 7.89 -7.21
CA ASP A 324 -16.45 6.86 -8.02
C ASP A 324 -17.51 6.10 -7.20
N ASP A 325 -18.28 5.25 -7.88
CA ASP A 325 -19.43 4.59 -7.26
C ASP A 325 -18.99 3.50 -6.24
N TYR A 326 -17.83 2.86 -6.44
CA TYR A 326 -17.18 1.96 -5.50
C TYR A 326 -16.80 2.67 -4.18
N CYS A 327 -16.12 3.81 -4.25
CA CYS A 327 -15.74 4.57 -3.05
C CYS A 327 -16.95 5.20 -2.36
N LYS A 328 -17.97 5.65 -3.11
CA LYS A 328 -19.24 6.13 -2.51
C LYS A 328 -19.90 5.04 -1.68
N LEU A 329 -19.96 3.81 -2.20
CA LEU A 329 -20.57 2.68 -1.51
C LEU A 329 -19.82 2.35 -0.22
N GLY A 330 -18.49 2.16 -0.30
CA GLY A 330 -17.67 1.82 0.85
C GLY A 330 -17.68 2.91 1.93
N THR A 331 -17.54 4.17 1.53
CA THR A 331 -17.58 5.32 2.45
C THR A 331 -18.94 5.43 3.15
N THR A 332 -20.04 5.15 2.45
CA THR A 332 -21.39 5.17 3.02
C THR A 332 -21.59 4.04 4.04
N ALA A 333 -21.15 2.82 3.72
CA ALA A 333 -21.22 1.68 4.62
C ALA A 333 -20.45 1.95 5.93
N VAL A 334 -19.24 2.51 5.83
CA VAL A 334 -18.45 2.86 7.02
C VAL A 334 -19.10 4.01 7.79
N GLN A 335 -19.67 5.03 7.14
CA GLN A 335 -20.34 6.10 7.89
C GLN A 335 -21.59 5.60 8.64
N LEU A 336 -22.36 4.68 8.06
CA LEU A 336 -23.47 4.01 8.75
C LEU A 336 -22.97 3.26 9.99
N LEU A 337 -21.88 2.49 9.85
CA LEU A 337 -21.25 1.75 10.96
C LEU A 337 -20.79 2.70 12.07
N LEU A 338 -20.12 3.80 11.71
CA LEU A 338 -19.62 4.77 12.67
C LEU A 338 -20.75 5.50 13.41
N ASN A 339 -21.87 5.80 12.75
CA ASN A 339 -23.02 6.39 13.41
C ASN A 339 -23.66 5.45 14.44
N LYS A 340 -23.68 4.14 14.17
CA LYS A 340 -24.19 3.15 15.12
C LYS A 340 -23.27 2.93 16.33
N THR A 341 -21.97 3.04 16.12
CA THR A 341 -20.95 2.73 17.14
C THR A 341 -20.50 3.96 17.94
N GLY A 342 -20.98 5.16 17.60
CA GLY A 342 -20.60 6.41 18.25
C GLY A 342 -19.30 7.03 17.72
N GLY A 343 -18.78 6.54 16.59
CA GLY A 343 -17.57 7.03 15.96
C GLY A 343 -16.28 6.41 16.51
N LEU A 344 -15.16 7.11 16.28
CA LEU A 344 -13.80 6.65 16.60
C LEU A 344 -13.05 7.60 17.54
N SER A 345 -13.72 8.60 18.11
CA SER A 345 -13.06 9.67 18.89
C SER A 345 -12.37 9.19 20.17
N GLN A 346 -12.69 7.98 20.63
CA GLN A 346 -12.07 7.33 21.77
C GLN A 346 -10.71 6.65 21.45
N TYR A 347 -10.34 6.52 20.18
CA TYR A 347 -9.10 5.88 19.75
C TYR A 347 -8.09 6.92 19.25
N ASP A 348 -6.80 6.68 19.45
CA ASP A 348 -5.78 7.42 18.71
C ASP A 348 -5.93 7.11 17.20
N PRO A 349 -5.84 8.11 16.29
CA PRO A 349 -5.86 7.90 14.84
C PRO A 349 -4.97 6.78 14.31
N TYR A 350 -3.81 6.54 14.94
CA TYR A 350 -2.86 5.49 14.56
C TYR A 350 -3.23 4.11 15.12
N GLU A 351 -4.12 4.04 16.11
CA GLU A 351 -4.60 2.78 16.71
C GLU A 351 -5.83 2.19 15.99
N VAL A 352 -6.31 2.84 14.93
CA VAL A 352 -7.44 2.37 14.10
C VAL A 352 -6.94 1.85 12.76
N ALA A 353 -7.19 0.58 12.47
CA ALA A 353 -6.82 -0.05 11.20
C ALA A 353 -7.98 -0.08 10.18
N LEU A 354 -7.63 -0.10 8.89
CA LEU A 354 -8.56 -0.28 7.76
C LEU A 354 -8.23 -1.55 6.98
N VAL A 355 -9.10 -2.55 7.05
CA VAL A 355 -8.98 -3.81 6.30
C VAL A 355 -10.06 -3.82 5.21
N ILE A 356 -9.66 -3.61 3.97
CA ILE A 356 -10.56 -3.61 2.82
C ILE A 356 -10.48 -4.94 2.10
N ASN A 357 -11.63 -5.43 1.66
CA ASN A 357 -11.76 -6.62 0.84
C ASN A 357 -12.74 -6.38 -0.31
N THR A 358 -12.46 -6.97 -1.48
CA THR A 358 -13.25 -6.80 -2.71
C THR A 358 -12.98 -7.97 -3.63
N ASP A 359 -13.98 -8.46 -4.36
CA ASP A 359 -13.80 -9.51 -5.37
C ASP A 359 -13.34 -8.92 -6.70
N SER A 360 -13.95 -7.81 -7.11
CA SER A 360 -13.79 -7.26 -8.47
C SER A 360 -12.91 -6.02 -8.53
N GLY A 361 -12.55 -5.43 -7.38
CA GLY A 361 -11.79 -4.20 -7.30
C GLY A 361 -12.55 -3.02 -7.91
N CYS A 362 -11.83 -2.20 -8.69
CA CYS A 362 -12.34 -0.96 -9.27
C CYS A 362 -12.82 -1.11 -10.72
N ILE A 363 -13.43 -2.25 -11.07
CA ILE A 363 -13.70 -2.63 -12.47
C ILE A 363 -14.44 -1.57 -13.29
N GLU A 364 -15.40 -0.85 -12.70
CA GLU A 364 -16.13 0.23 -13.40
C GLU A 364 -15.23 1.42 -13.72
N SER A 365 -14.35 1.80 -12.80
CA SER A 365 -13.38 2.87 -12.98
C SER A 365 -12.28 2.46 -13.95
N ASP A 366 -11.88 1.18 -13.94
CA ASP A 366 -10.93 0.61 -14.91
C ASP A 366 -11.49 0.67 -16.33
N LEU A 367 -12.73 0.23 -16.54
CA LEU A 367 -13.42 0.32 -17.83
C LEU A 367 -13.55 1.79 -18.28
N ALA A 368 -13.99 2.67 -17.39
CA ALA A 368 -14.15 4.09 -17.71
C ALA A 368 -12.82 4.78 -18.07
N HIS A 369 -11.72 4.42 -17.42
CA HIS A 369 -10.39 4.92 -17.82
C HIS A 369 -9.96 4.33 -19.17
N SER A 370 -10.16 3.02 -19.37
CA SER A 370 -9.83 2.34 -20.63
C SER A 370 -10.58 2.91 -21.83
N ASP A 371 -11.87 3.23 -21.69
CA ASP A 371 -12.70 3.80 -22.77
C ASP A 371 -12.24 5.21 -23.21
N ASN A 372 -11.54 5.93 -22.33
CA ASN A 372 -10.99 7.25 -22.65
C ASN A 372 -9.64 7.18 -23.37
N ILE A 373 -8.99 6.02 -23.40
CA ILE A 373 -7.73 5.81 -24.10
C ILE A 373 -8.04 5.45 -25.54
N THR A 374 -7.86 6.40 -26.45
CA THR A 374 -7.99 6.15 -27.89
C THR A 374 -6.61 5.98 -28.52
N ALA A 375 -6.53 5.26 -29.65
CA ALA A 375 -5.27 4.98 -30.34
C ALA A 375 -4.47 6.25 -30.75
N ASP A 376 -5.15 7.40 -30.85
CA ASP A 376 -4.56 8.66 -31.34
C ASP A 376 -4.46 9.75 -30.26
N GLU A 377 -5.18 9.63 -29.12
CA GLU A 377 -5.20 10.63 -28.05
C GLU A 377 -5.15 9.96 -26.66
N TYR A 378 -4.03 10.18 -25.94
CA TYR A 378 -3.83 9.76 -24.53
C TYR A 378 -4.56 10.69 -23.55
N ILE A 379 -5.84 10.97 -23.80
CA ILE A 379 -6.63 11.87 -22.93
C ILE A 379 -7.15 11.05 -21.74
N SER A 380 -6.45 11.16 -20.61
CA SER A 380 -6.93 10.65 -19.32
C SER A 380 -7.20 11.78 -18.34
N SER A 381 -8.14 11.54 -17.42
CA SER A 381 -8.47 12.43 -16.32
C SER A 381 -7.89 11.90 -15.01
N PRO A 382 -7.13 12.71 -14.25
CA PRO A 382 -6.65 12.29 -12.92
C PRO A 382 -7.81 12.03 -11.95
N ALA A 383 -9.00 12.59 -12.22
CA ALA A 383 -10.21 12.36 -11.43
C ALA A 383 -10.86 10.99 -11.67
N ILE A 384 -10.45 10.27 -12.72
CA ILE A 384 -10.87 8.88 -12.99
C ILE A 384 -9.73 7.93 -12.63
N PHE A 385 -8.52 8.20 -13.11
CA PHE A 385 -7.39 7.27 -12.95
C PHE A 385 -7.10 6.93 -11.49
N VAL A 386 -7.18 7.90 -10.55
CA VAL A 386 -6.95 7.60 -9.13
C VAL A 386 -7.89 6.52 -8.61
N TYR A 387 -9.13 6.44 -9.09
CA TYR A 387 -10.12 5.47 -8.63
C TYR A 387 -9.98 4.10 -9.29
N THR A 388 -9.00 3.89 -10.18
CA THR A 388 -8.65 2.55 -10.72
C THR A 388 -7.90 1.68 -9.70
N LEU A 389 -7.61 2.22 -8.50
CA LEU A 389 -6.83 1.54 -7.47
C LEU A 389 -7.77 1.07 -6.34
N PRO A 390 -7.86 -0.26 -6.07
CA PRO A 390 -8.76 -0.80 -5.04
C PRO A 390 -8.64 -0.17 -3.67
N ASN A 391 -7.44 0.28 -3.29
CA ASN A 391 -7.17 0.87 -1.98
C ASN A 391 -7.66 2.30 -1.80
N VAL A 392 -8.13 2.98 -2.85
CA VAL A 392 -8.56 4.40 -2.75
C VAL A 392 -9.78 4.56 -1.85
N VAL A 393 -10.63 3.54 -1.75
CA VAL A 393 -11.74 3.55 -0.79
C VAL A 393 -11.22 3.66 0.65
N ALA A 394 -10.12 2.98 0.99
CA ALA A 394 -9.47 3.14 2.29
C ALA A 394 -8.97 4.58 2.49
N GLY A 395 -8.36 5.17 1.45
CA GLY A 395 -7.91 6.55 1.46
C GLY A 395 -9.04 7.55 1.70
N GLU A 396 -10.18 7.40 1.02
CA GLU A 396 -11.35 8.27 1.22
C GLU A 396 -11.96 8.14 2.62
N ILE A 397 -12.07 6.90 3.13
CA ILE A 397 -12.51 6.62 4.50
C ILE A 397 -11.55 7.24 5.51
N SER A 398 -10.23 7.08 5.29
CA SER A 398 -9.17 7.65 6.13
C SER A 398 -9.24 9.17 6.18
N ILE A 399 -9.36 9.84 5.03
CA ILE A 399 -9.46 11.30 4.92
C ILE A 399 -10.66 11.85 5.68
N LYS A 400 -11.82 11.19 5.51
CA LYS A 400 -13.08 11.62 6.12
C LYS A 400 -13.08 11.42 7.64
N ASN A 401 -12.53 10.30 8.12
CA ASN A 401 -12.62 9.91 9.52
C ASN A 401 -11.32 10.11 10.31
N LYS A 402 -10.28 10.66 9.69
CA LYS A 402 -8.95 10.92 10.28
C LYS A 402 -8.26 9.67 10.79
N ILE A 403 -8.41 8.56 10.07
CA ILE A 403 -7.76 7.28 10.41
C ILE A 403 -6.36 7.28 9.80
N LYS A 404 -5.33 7.10 10.64
CA LYS A 404 -3.92 7.12 10.22
C LYS A 404 -3.20 5.79 10.43
N GLY A 405 -3.82 4.85 11.14
CA GLY A 405 -3.26 3.54 11.44
C GLY A 405 -3.09 2.66 10.19
N GLU A 406 -2.72 1.42 10.45
CA GLU A 406 -2.38 0.44 9.41
C GLU A 406 -3.56 0.16 8.47
N GLY A 407 -3.26 -0.25 7.24
CA GLY A 407 -4.31 -0.72 6.36
C GLY A 407 -3.84 -1.61 5.23
N VAL A 408 -4.74 -2.50 4.81
CA VAL A 408 -4.53 -3.45 3.72
C VAL A 408 -5.78 -3.53 2.86
N THR A 409 -5.58 -3.72 1.56
CA THR A 409 -6.65 -3.99 0.61
C THR A 409 -6.38 -5.33 -0.05
N LEU A 410 -7.26 -6.29 0.23
CA LEU A 410 -7.23 -7.64 -0.30
C LEU A 410 -8.21 -7.75 -1.46
N VAL A 411 -7.81 -8.48 -2.50
CA VAL A 411 -8.65 -8.74 -3.66
C VAL A 411 -8.89 -10.25 -3.79
N ASN A 412 -10.15 -10.63 -3.99
CA ASN A 412 -10.62 -12.02 -4.05
C ASN A 412 -10.21 -12.82 -2.80
N ASP A 413 -10.26 -12.20 -1.62
CA ASP A 413 -10.17 -12.91 -0.35
C ASP A 413 -11.58 -13.16 0.17
N THR A 414 -11.92 -14.41 0.46
CA THR A 414 -13.27 -14.79 0.91
C THR A 414 -13.24 -15.39 2.32
N ASP A 415 -12.11 -15.21 3.02
CA ASP A 415 -11.95 -15.70 4.38
C ASP A 415 -12.82 -14.90 5.38
N ASP A 416 -12.97 -15.49 6.57
CA ASP A 416 -13.72 -14.90 7.66
C ASP A 416 -13.18 -13.49 8.03
N PRO A 417 -14.02 -12.43 8.02
CA PRO A 417 -13.59 -11.07 8.33
C PRO A 417 -12.82 -10.93 9.64
N LYS A 418 -13.25 -11.67 10.68
CA LYS A 418 -12.58 -11.65 11.98
C LYS A 418 -11.17 -12.22 11.87
N ARG A 419 -11.03 -13.37 11.22
CA ARG A 419 -9.74 -14.00 10.97
C ARG A 419 -8.77 -13.08 10.21
N ILE A 420 -9.23 -12.44 9.13
CA ILE A 420 -8.39 -11.50 8.35
C ILE A 420 -7.91 -10.33 9.23
N VAL A 421 -8.80 -9.78 10.05
CA VAL A 421 -8.45 -8.69 10.97
C VAL A 421 -7.44 -9.15 12.02
N GLU A 422 -7.64 -10.32 12.62
CA GLU A 422 -6.72 -10.90 13.60
C GLU A 422 -5.34 -11.17 12.98
N GLU A 423 -5.29 -11.72 11.76
CA GLU A 423 -4.04 -12.03 11.04
C GLU A 423 -3.28 -10.78 10.55
N PHE A 424 -3.98 -9.72 10.14
CA PHE A 424 -3.33 -8.49 9.69
C PHE A 424 -2.89 -7.58 10.85
N CYS A 425 -3.74 -7.48 11.88
CA CYS A 425 -3.50 -6.61 13.04
C CYS A 425 -2.76 -7.34 14.18
N GLY A 426 -2.46 -8.62 14.04
CA GLY A 426 -1.62 -9.35 14.97
C GLY A 426 -0.25 -8.72 15.13
N GLY A 427 0.24 -8.66 16.36
CA GLY A 427 1.51 -8.02 16.68
C GLY A 427 1.53 -6.48 16.58
N THR A 428 0.44 -5.81 16.18
CA THR A 428 0.38 -4.34 16.10
C THR A 428 -0.20 -3.72 17.38
N ASN A 429 -0.16 -2.38 17.47
CA ASN A 429 -0.82 -1.61 18.52
C ASN A 429 -2.32 -1.33 18.24
N THR A 430 -2.90 -1.89 17.17
CA THR A 430 -4.27 -1.63 16.75
C THR A 430 -5.29 -1.99 17.85
N LYS A 431 -6.10 -1.00 18.24
CA LYS A 431 -7.18 -1.15 19.25
C LYS A 431 -8.54 -1.37 18.61
N ALA A 432 -8.75 -0.80 17.43
CA ALA A 432 -9.97 -0.98 16.64
C ALA A 432 -9.63 -1.20 15.17
N ALA A 433 -10.37 -2.07 14.50
CA ALA A 433 -10.21 -2.31 13.07
C ALA A 433 -11.57 -2.22 12.40
N ILE A 434 -11.63 -1.46 11.30
CA ILE A 434 -12.79 -1.46 10.41
C ILE A 434 -12.48 -2.43 9.27
N TYR A 435 -13.23 -3.52 9.24
CA TYR A 435 -13.30 -4.38 8.08
C TYR A 435 -14.37 -3.84 7.13
N LEU A 436 -14.05 -3.71 5.83
CA LEU A 436 -15.00 -3.37 4.79
C LEU A 436 -14.84 -4.35 3.63
N TYR A 437 -15.85 -5.17 3.40
CA TYR A 437 -16.06 -5.75 2.08
C TYR A 437 -16.85 -4.76 1.22
N VAL A 438 -16.44 -4.54 -0.03
CA VAL A 438 -17.14 -3.67 -0.97
C VAL A 438 -16.95 -4.14 -2.41
N ASP A 439 -18.04 -4.21 -3.16
CA ASP A 439 -18.05 -4.48 -4.59
C ASP A 439 -19.18 -3.72 -5.29
N LYS A 440 -18.88 -3.20 -6.47
CA LYS A 440 -19.80 -2.42 -7.31
C LYS A 440 -19.57 -2.77 -8.78
N CYS A 441 -20.51 -3.51 -9.37
CA CYS A 441 -20.45 -3.97 -10.76
C CYS A 441 -21.83 -3.86 -11.45
N GLY A 442 -21.99 -2.86 -12.30
CA GLY A 442 -23.25 -2.52 -12.95
C GLY A 442 -24.32 -2.20 -11.90
N GLU A 443 -25.44 -2.90 -11.98
CA GLU A 443 -26.55 -2.78 -11.02
C GLU A 443 -26.34 -3.59 -9.74
N ARG A 444 -25.37 -4.53 -9.73
CA ARG A 444 -25.05 -5.33 -8.56
C ARG A 444 -24.07 -4.58 -7.67
N PHE A 445 -24.39 -4.49 -6.40
CA PHE A 445 -23.50 -3.92 -5.41
C PHE A 445 -23.72 -4.54 -4.05
N SER A 446 -22.64 -4.63 -3.29
CA SER A 446 -22.63 -5.15 -1.93
C SER A 446 -21.55 -4.44 -1.14
N ALA A 447 -21.87 -4.05 0.09
CA ALA A 447 -20.87 -3.63 1.06
C ALA A 447 -21.24 -4.11 2.45
N LYS A 448 -20.23 -4.60 3.17
CA LYS A 448 -20.34 -5.04 4.56
C LYS A 448 -19.24 -4.40 5.37
N ALA A 449 -19.62 -3.49 6.27
CA ALA A 449 -18.71 -2.83 7.18
C ALA A 449 -18.87 -3.41 8.59
N ILE A 450 -17.77 -3.77 9.24
CA ILE A 450 -17.75 -4.37 10.58
C ILE A 450 -16.72 -3.64 11.43
N LEU A 451 -17.10 -3.25 12.65
CA LEU A 451 -16.16 -2.73 13.64
C LEU A 451 -15.72 -3.87 14.55
N PHE A 452 -14.41 -4.11 14.56
CA PHE A 452 -13.75 -5.04 15.46
C PHE A 452 -13.00 -4.25 16.54
N VAL A 453 -13.14 -4.66 17.80
CA VAL A 453 -12.45 -4.04 18.95
C VAL A 453 -11.59 -5.09 19.63
N ARG A 454 -10.32 -4.75 19.88
CA ARG A 454 -9.36 -5.64 20.53
C ARG A 454 -9.87 -5.97 21.94
N SER A 455 -9.94 -7.26 22.26
CA SER A 455 -10.46 -7.79 23.53
C SER A 455 -9.45 -7.69 24.66
#